data_AF-A0A840QUC2-F1
#
_entry.id   AF-A0A840QUC2-F1
#
_cell.length_a   1.000
_cell.length_b   1.000
_cell.length_c   1.000
_cell.angle_alpha   90.00
_cell.angle_beta   90.00
_cell.angle_gamma   90.00
#
_symmetry.space_group_name_H-M   'P 1'
#
loop_
_entity.id
_entity.type
_entity.pdbx_description
1 polymer ?
#
loop_
_entity_poly.entity_id
_entity_poly.type
_entity_poly.pdbx_seq_one_letter_code
_entity_poly.pdbx_strand_id
1 'polypeptide(L)' 'MDILTKCPKCQQQERIEKVLTAQSNQNVIFHCQTCGYEKRNIETKKG' A
#
# COMPACT_ATOMS: atom_id res chain seq x y z
N MET A 1 0.62 13.70 11.14
CA MET A 1 -0.60 12.87 11.14
C MET A 1 -0.21 11.56 10.47
N ASP A 2 0.12 10.54 11.26
CA ASP A 2 0.62 9.26 10.74
C ASP A 2 -0.55 8.43 10.19
N ILE A 3 -0.62 8.29 8.86
CA ILE A 3 -1.59 7.40 8.24
C ILE A 3 -1.04 5.97 8.33
N LEU A 4 -1.67 5.15 9.17
CA LEU A 4 -1.36 3.73 9.30
C LEU A 4 -2.32 2.92 8.43
N THR A 5 -1.78 1.97 7.68
CA THR A 5 -2.57 1.03 6.88
C THR A 5 -2.34 -0.39 7.37
N LYS A 6 -3.41 -1.18 7.42
CA LYS A 6 -3.38 -2.56 7.89
C LYS A 6 -3.19 -3.49 6.70
N CYS A 7 -2.16 -4.34 6.73
CA CYS A 7 -1.96 -5.36 5.72
C CYS A 7 -3.12 -6.36 5.73
N PRO A 8 -3.78 -6.66 4.59
CA PRO A 8 -4.88 -7.63 4.55
C PRO A 8 -4.42 -9.07 4.80
N LYS A 9 -3.13 -9.38 4.61
CA LYS A 9 -2.59 -10.74 4.77
C LYS A 9 -2.13 -11.04 6.20
N CYS A 10 -1.21 -10.23 6.72
CA CYS A 10 -0.64 -10.45 8.07
C CYS A 10 -1.29 -9.59 9.15
N GLN A 11 -2.22 -8.69 8.78
CA GLN A 11 -2.90 -7.78 9.71
C GLN A 11 -1.97 -6.77 10.43
N GLN A 12 -0.70 -6.71 10.04
CA GLN A 12 0.25 -5.75 10.59
C GLN A 12 -0.10 -4.33 10.17
N GLN A 13 -0.02 -3.39 11.11
CA GLN A 13 -0.17 -1.96 10.83
C GLN A 13 1.19 -1.38 10.46
N GLU A 14 1.25 -0.74 9.30
CA GLU A 14 2.47 -0.13 8.77
C GLU A 14 2.15 1.30 8.31
N ARG A 15 3.14 2.19 8.33
CA ARG A 15 2.95 3.55 7.80
C ARG A 15 2.69 3.49 6.31
N ILE A 16 1.65 4.20 5.87
CA ILE A 16 1.21 4.17 4.47
C ILE A 16 2.32 4.63 3.51
N GLU A 17 3.16 5.58 3.95
CA GLU A 17 4.32 6.10 3.22
C GLU A 17 5.36 5.02 2.90
N LYS A 18 5.45 3.96 3.72
CA LYS A 18 6.40 2.86 3.52
C LYS A 18 5.89 1.78 2.58
N VAL A 19 4.58 1.73 2.36
CA VAL A 19 3.94 0.63 1.62
C VAL A 19 3.32 1.10 0.31
N LEU A 20 2.96 2.37 0.17
CA LEU A 20 2.51 2.95 -1.09
C LEU A 20 3.70 3.51 -1.87
N THR A 21 4.10 2.80 -2.91
CA THR A 21 5.00 3.36 -3.92
C THR A 21 4.13 3.90 -5.06
N ALA A 22 3.79 5.18 -5.04
CA ALA A 22 3.05 5.81 -6.13
C ALA A 22 4.03 6.21 -7.24
N GLN A 23 3.86 5.63 -8.44
CA GLN A 23 4.55 6.09 -9.65
C GLN A 23 3.56 6.79 -10.59
N SER A 24 4.02 7.81 -11.30
CA SER A 24 3.24 8.77 -12.12
C SER A 24 2.29 8.17 -13.16
N ASN A 25 2.33 6.85 -13.38
CA ASN A 25 1.51 6.11 -14.34
C ASN A 25 0.39 5.27 -13.70
N GLN A 26 -0.08 5.62 -12.49
CA GLN A 26 -1.20 4.95 -11.79
C GLN A 26 -1.00 3.48 -11.41
N ASN A 27 0.26 3.00 -11.36
CA ASN A 27 0.55 1.68 -10.82
C ASN A 27 0.83 1.79 -9.33
N VAL A 28 -0.22 1.99 -8.53
CA VAL A 28 -0.09 1.99 -7.07
C VAL A 28 0.20 0.57 -6.62
N ILE A 29 1.42 0.36 -6.13
CA ILE A 29 1.85 -0.90 -5.55
C ILE A 29 1.81 -0.74 -4.02
N PHE A 30 0.92 -1.50 -3.37
CA PHE A 30 1.00 -1.75 -1.94
C PHE A 30 2.00 -2.87 -1.72
N HIS A 31 3.08 -2.61 -0.98
CA HIS A 31 4.05 -3.63 -0.59
C HIS A 31 4.20 -3.67 0.93
N CYS A 32 3.79 -4.77 1.55
CA CYS A 32 3.96 -4.99 2.99
C CYS A 32 5.36 -5.51 3.30
N GLN A 33 6.15 -4.72 4.01
CA GLN A 33 7.53 -5.08 4.39
C GLN A 33 7.58 -6.23 5.41
N THR A 34 6.50 -6.48 6.15
CA THR A 34 6.46 -7.54 7.17
C THR A 34 6.28 -8.94 6.59
N CYS A 35 5.38 -9.11 5.61
CA CYS A 35 5.02 -10.42 5.07
C CYS A 35 5.28 -10.57 3.57
N GLY A 36 5.81 -9.54 2.91
CA GLY A 36 6.05 -9.50 1.47
C GLY A 36 4.76 -9.48 0.63
N TYR A 37 3.60 -9.15 1.22
CA TYR A 37 2.36 -9.05 0.45
C TYR A 37 2.42 -7.85 -0.49
N GLU A 38 2.26 -8.11 -1.77
CA GLU A 38 2.30 -7.10 -2.80
C GLU A 38 0.94 -7.05 -3.55
N LYS A 39 0.35 -5.86 -3.67
CA LYS A 39 -0.85 -5.61 -4.46
C LYS A 39 -0.56 -4.48 -5.43
N ARG A 40 -0.43 -4.83 -6.71
CA ARG A 40 -0.25 -3.90 -7.84
C ARG A 40 -1.62 -3.49 -8.40
N ASN A 41 -1.66 -2.45 -9.22
CA ASN A 41 -2.89 -1.97 -9.88
C ASN A 41 -4.03 -1.69 -8.88
N ILE A 42 -3.71 -1.07 -7.74
CA ILE A 42 -4.79 -0.56 -6.87
C ILE A 42 -5.43 0.60 -7.62
N GLU A 43 -6.59 0.33 -8.22
CA GLU A 43 -7.42 1.33 -8.88
C GLU A 43 -7.89 2.33 -7.82
N THR A 44 -7.14 3.42 -7.67
CA THR A 44 -7.59 4.56 -6.88
C THR A 44 -8.62 5.26 -7.76
N LYS A 45 -9.92 5.07 -7.49
CA LYS A 45 -10.97 5.86 -8.13
C LYS A 45 -10.70 7.34 -7.83
N LYS A 46 -10.10 8.04 -8.79
CA LYS A 46 -10.34 9.46 -9.00
C LYS A 46 -11.65 9.54 -9.79
N GLY A 47 -12.76 9.56 -9.08
CA GLY A 47 -14.09 9.87 -9.59
C GLY A 47 -14.75 10.77 -8.58
#